data_AF-A0A2G3J5Y8-F1
#
_entry.id   AF-A0A2G3J5Y8-F1
#
_cell.length_a   1.000
_cell.length_b   1.000
_cell.length_c   1.000
_cell.angle_alpha   90.00
_cell.angle_beta   90.00
_cell.angle_gamma   90.00
#
_symmetry.space_group_name_H-M   'P 1'
#
loop_
_entity.id
_entity.type
_entity.pdbx_description
1 polymer ?
#
loop_
_entity_poly.entity_id
_entity_poly.type
_entity_poly.pdbx_seq_one_letter_code
_entity_poly.pdbx_strand_id
1 'polypeptide(L)'
;MGDTVHWESLLEKDALLLLELSPGVAAYQEQPEVIEYFDGEQFRECIPDLKVVLLDGTIRYIEVKPFDQLARPSIRKKYEAIALHFQSIQSPYRIVTEVEIRREPLFSNLQLLAYAHAHPWHEQPTDFDLLMAFQGHAELPLSEVQQLWNLGDLYRLIASGRLSCNLELPLVGRSLILLPKGGRDESIYL
;
A
#
# COMPACT_ATOMS: atom_id res chain seq x y z
N MET A 1 -12.13 12.88 -4.85
CA MET A 1 -12.56 13.45 -3.57
C MET A 1 -11.46 13.13 -2.59
N GLY A 2 -10.76 14.15 -2.11
CA GLY A 2 -9.63 13.99 -1.18
C GLY A 2 -10.11 14.30 0.22
N ASP A 3 -10.50 13.28 0.96
CA ASP A 3 -10.61 13.41 2.41
C ASP A 3 -9.18 13.50 2.97
N THR A 4 -8.98 14.44 3.89
CA THR A 4 -7.66 14.72 4.44
C THR A 4 -7.35 13.64 5.47
N VAL A 5 -6.52 12.69 5.08
CA VAL A 5 -6.03 11.58 5.91
C VAL A 5 -5.15 12.16 7.03
N HIS A 6 -5.47 11.87 8.29
CA HIS A 6 -4.87 12.37 9.53
C HIS A 6 -4.05 11.28 10.25
N TRP A 7 -2.73 11.28 10.07
CA TRP A 7 -1.82 10.37 10.77
C TRP A 7 -1.29 10.95 12.09
N GLU A 8 -1.19 10.14 13.13
CA GLU A 8 -0.62 10.52 14.43
C GLU A 8 0.90 10.33 14.48
N SER A 9 1.45 9.49 13.60
CA SER A 9 2.88 9.20 13.53
C SER A 9 3.44 9.15 12.10
N LEU A 10 4.76 9.39 11.96
CA LEU A 10 5.43 9.21 10.66
C LEU A 10 5.35 7.78 10.14
N LEU A 11 5.20 6.79 11.03
CA LEU A 11 5.10 5.39 10.64
C LEU A 11 3.72 5.07 10.04
N GLU A 12 2.65 5.66 10.56
CA GLU A 12 1.31 5.59 9.95
C GLU A 12 1.29 6.23 8.58
N LYS A 13 1.91 7.41 8.42
CA LYS A 13 2.08 8.04 7.11
C LYS A 13 2.76 7.11 6.10
N ASP A 14 3.81 6.42 6.54
CA ASP A 14 4.51 5.46 5.68
C ASP A 14 3.63 4.25 5.34
N ALA A 15 2.80 3.75 6.27
CA ALA A 15 1.83 2.68 6.00
C ALA A 15 0.75 3.10 5.00
N LEU A 16 0.27 4.35 5.09
CA LEU A 16 -0.70 4.93 4.16
C LEU A 16 -0.15 5.02 2.74
N LEU A 17 1.14 5.34 2.58
CA LEU A 17 1.80 5.31 1.27
C LEU A 17 1.72 3.93 0.62
N LEU A 18 1.91 2.85 1.41
CA LEU A 18 1.79 1.48 0.91
C LEU A 18 0.36 1.17 0.47
N LEU A 19 -0.65 1.59 1.24
CA LEU A 19 -2.07 1.37 0.92
C LEU A 19 -2.51 2.15 -0.32
N GLU A 20 -2.14 3.43 -0.39
CA GLU A 20 -2.51 4.33 -1.49
C GLU A 20 -2.05 3.81 -2.86
N LEU A 21 -0.89 3.16 -2.89
CA LEU A 21 -0.31 2.63 -4.12
C LEU A 21 -0.56 1.13 -4.32
N SER A 22 -1.18 0.43 -3.35
CA SER A 22 -1.52 -0.99 -3.46
C SER A 22 -2.67 -1.20 -4.45
N PRO A 23 -2.45 -1.89 -5.59
CA PRO A 23 -3.50 -2.11 -6.59
C PRO A 23 -4.72 -2.87 -6.03
N GLY A 24 -4.52 -3.73 -5.04
CA GLY A 24 -5.57 -4.51 -4.38
C GLY A 24 -6.43 -3.75 -3.37
N VAL A 25 -6.10 -2.50 -3.03
CA VAL A 25 -6.83 -1.71 -2.03
C VAL A 25 -7.92 -0.90 -2.73
N ALA A 26 -9.17 -1.11 -2.32
CA ALA A 26 -10.33 -0.38 -2.83
C ALA A 26 -10.57 0.92 -2.05
N ALA A 27 -10.41 0.87 -0.73
CA ALA A 27 -10.55 2.02 0.17
C ALA A 27 -9.83 1.73 1.48
N TYR A 28 -9.48 2.77 2.22
CA TYR A 28 -9.05 2.67 3.61
C TYR A 28 -9.60 3.84 4.42
N GLN A 29 -9.65 3.67 5.73
CA GLN A 29 -10.11 4.67 6.68
C GLN A 29 -9.23 4.61 7.93
N GLU A 30 -8.71 5.75 8.37
CA GLU A 30 -8.00 5.87 9.64
C GLU A 30 -8.98 5.90 10.80
N GLN A 31 -8.55 5.36 11.95
CA GLN A 31 -9.27 5.43 13.22
C GLN A 31 -10.77 5.17 13.08
N PRO A 32 -11.17 4.03 12.48
CA PRO A 32 -12.47 3.87 11.85
C PRO A 32 -13.63 3.89 12.86
N GLU A 33 -13.43 3.27 14.02
CA GLU A 33 -14.44 3.11 15.07
C GLU A 33 -13.80 2.65 16.38
N VAL A 34 -14.52 2.90 17.49
CA VAL A 34 -14.17 2.36 18.81
C VAL A 34 -14.62 0.91 18.91
N ILE A 35 -13.72 0.03 19.30
CA ILE A 35 -13.94 -1.40 19.50
C ILE A 35 -13.76 -1.73 20.98
N GLU A 36 -14.80 -2.30 21.59
CA GLU A 36 -14.75 -2.80 22.96
C GLU A 36 -14.21 -4.24 23.01
N TYR A 37 -13.23 -4.49 23.86
CA TYR A 37 -12.65 -5.82 24.07
C TYR A 37 -12.44 -6.11 25.56
N PHE A 38 -12.39 -7.39 25.93
CA PHE A 38 -12.08 -7.81 27.29
C PHE A 38 -10.60 -8.17 27.40
N ASP A 39 -9.87 -7.57 28.33
CA ASP A 39 -8.42 -7.80 28.50
C ASP A 39 -8.07 -8.99 29.41
N GLY A 40 -9.09 -9.70 29.90
CA GLY A 40 -8.95 -10.75 30.91
C GLY A 40 -9.37 -10.32 32.32
N GLU A 41 -9.42 -9.01 32.58
CA GLU A 41 -9.79 -8.42 33.87
C GLU A 41 -11.02 -7.50 33.75
N GLN A 42 -11.06 -6.66 32.72
CA GLN A 42 -12.12 -5.68 32.50
C GLN A 42 -12.35 -5.39 31.01
N PHE A 43 -13.48 -4.77 30.69
CA PHE A 43 -13.71 -4.23 29.36
C PHE A 43 -12.87 -2.98 29.14
N ARG A 44 -12.33 -2.85 27.93
CA ARG A 44 -11.54 -1.72 27.45
C ARG A 44 -11.93 -1.38 26.02
N GLU A 45 -11.51 -0.20 25.60
CA GLU A 45 -11.68 0.30 24.24
C GLU A 45 -10.33 0.31 23.51
N CYS A 46 -10.36 0.01 22.22
CA CYS A 46 -9.30 0.34 21.28
C CYS A 46 -9.90 0.96 20.01
N ILE A 47 -9.11 1.77 19.31
CA ILE A 47 -9.42 2.26 17.97
C ILE A 47 -8.28 1.74 17.10
N PRO A 48 -8.53 0.82 16.15
CA PRO A 48 -7.50 0.39 15.20
C PRO A 48 -6.98 1.59 14.40
N ASP A 49 -5.70 1.60 14.07
CA ASP A 49 -5.14 2.73 13.31
C ASP A 49 -5.76 2.82 11.90
N LEU A 50 -6.08 1.68 11.27
CA LEU A 50 -6.62 1.61 9.91
C LEU A 50 -7.67 0.51 9.73
N LYS A 51 -8.66 0.77 8.87
CA LYS A 51 -9.54 -0.23 8.24
C LYS A 51 -9.30 -0.19 6.74
N VAL A 52 -9.04 -1.34 6.14
CA VAL A 52 -8.73 -1.51 4.72
C VAL A 52 -9.79 -2.38 4.07
N VAL A 53 -10.37 -1.90 2.99
CA VAL A 53 -11.30 -2.64 2.13
C VAL A 53 -10.55 -3.02 0.86
N LEU A 54 -10.49 -4.31 0.58
CA LEU A 54 -9.83 -4.86 -0.60
C LEU A 54 -10.80 -4.96 -1.78
N LEU A 55 -10.27 -5.07 -2.99
CA LEU A 55 -11.08 -5.19 -4.22
C LEU A 55 -11.96 -6.44 -4.24
N ASP A 56 -11.57 -7.50 -3.54
CA ASP A 56 -12.36 -8.74 -3.37
C ASP A 56 -13.49 -8.60 -2.32
N GLY A 57 -13.59 -7.43 -1.66
CA GLY A 57 -14.56 -7.14 -0.60
C GLY A 57 -14.09 -7.52 0.80
N THR A 58 -12.90 -8.12 0.95
CA THR A 58 -12.31 -8.45 2.25
C THR A 58 -12.01 -7.17 3.03
N ILE A 59 -12.39 -7.15 4.31
CA ILE A 59 -12.05 -6.06 5.25
C ILE A 59 -10.94 -6.53 6.18
N ARG A 60 -9.94 -5.68 6.41
CA ARG A 60 -8.85 -5.91 7.35
C ARG A 60 -8.67 -4.69 8.26
N TYR A 61 -8.43 -4.93 9.54
CA TYR A 61 -8.02 -3.92 10.49
C TYR A 61 -6.51 -3.99 10.70
N ILE A 62 -5.85 -2.84 10.69
CA ILE A 62 -4.40 -2.73 10.82
C ILE A 62 -4.07 -1.80 11.98
N GLU A 63 -3.12 -2.22 12.78
CA GLU A 63 -2.49 -1.41 13.82
C GLU A 63 -1.02 -1.19 13.47
N VAL A 64 -0.56 0.04 13.51
CA VAL A 64 0.81 0.44 13.18
C VAL A 64 1.57 0.73 14.46
N LYS A 65 2.57 -0.10 14.80
CA LYS A 65 3.42 0.12 15.98
C LYS A 65 4.90 -0.02 15.69
N PRO A 66 5.77 0.77 16.34
CA PRO A 66 7.19 0.50 16.34
C PRO A 66 7.50 -0.88 16.92
N PHE A 67 8.42 -1.62 16.28
CA PHE A 67 8.75 -2.99 16.66
C PHE A 67 9.24 -3.08 18.12
N ASP A 68 10.03 -2.12 18.57
CA ASP A 68 10.60 -2.07 19.92
C ASP A 68 9.54 -1.89 21.02
N GLN A 69 8.40 -1.26 20.72
CA GLN A 69 7.30 -1.10 21.66
C GLN A 69 6.60 -2.43 21.95
N LEU A 70 6.53 -3.32 20.95
CA LEU A 70 5.91 -4.64 21.08
C LEU A 70 6.70 -5.61 21.98
N ALA A 71 7.95 -5.28 22.30
CA ALA A 71 8.75 -6.03 23.28
C ALA A 71 8.33 -5.77 24.73
N ARG A 72 7.61 -4.67 25.00
CA ARG A 72 7.18 -4.31 26.36
C ARG A 72 6.04 -5.23 26.82
N PRO A 73 6.15 -5.93 27.97
CA PRO A 73 5.16 -6.92 28.38
C PRO A 73 3.72 -6.39 28.49
N SER A 74 3.53 -5.16 28.96
CA SER A 74 2.20 -4.54 29.05
C SER A 74 1.58 -4.24 27.69
N ILE A 75 2.39 -3.79 26.73
CA ILE A 75 1.97 -3.52 25.35
C ILE A 75 1.63 -4.83 24.64
N ARG A 76 2.48 -5.85 24.78
CA ARG A 76 2.23 -7.18 24.23
C ARG A 76 0.91 -7.76 24.74
N LYS A 77 0.68 -7.76 26.06
CA LYS A 77 -0.57 -8.24 26.65
C LYS A 77 -1.80 -7.51 26.10
N LYS A 78 -1.74 -6.18 25.99
CA LYS A 78 -2.81 -5.36 25.39
C LYS A 78 -3.14 -5.85 23.98
N TYR A 79 -2.14 -5.96 23.13
CA TYR A 79 -2.33 -6.31 21.72
C TYR A 79 -2.68 -7.78 21.49
N GLU A 80 -2.23 -8.69 22.37
CA GLU A 80 -2.70 -10.08 22.39
C GLU A 80 -4.20 -10.15 22.69
N ALA A 81 -4.69 -9.39 23.69
CA ALA A 81 -6.11 -9.34 24.01
C ALA A 81 -6.96 -8.74 22.87
N ILE A 82 -6.47 -7.68 22.23
CA ILE A 82 -7.12 -7.09 21.04
C ILE A 82 -7.18 -8.11 19.90
N ALA A 83 -6.06 -8.76 19.58
CA ALA A 83 -6.01 -9.76 18.51
C ALA A 83 -6.96 -10.95 18.77
N LEU A 84 -7.04 -11.43 20.02
CA LEU A 84 -7.99 -12.47 20.41
C LEU A 84 -9.44 -12.03 20.23
N HIS A 85 -9.76 -10.77 20.57
CA HIS A 85 -11.09 -10.21 20.34
C HIS A 85 -11.44 -10.18 18.84
N PHE A 86 -10.58 -9.62 18.00
CA PHE A 86 -10.77 -9.58 16.55
C PHE A 86 -10.92 -10.99 15.94
N GLN A 87 -10.13 -11.95 16.42
CA GLN A 87 -10.28 -13.35 16.04
C GLN A 87 -11.66 -13.92 16.40
N SER A 88 -12.19 -13.59 17.59
CA SER A 88 -13.50 -14.08 18.05
C SER A 88 -14.68 -13.58 17.21
N ILE A 89 -14.56 -12.37 16.64
CA ILE A 89 -15.55 -11.78 15.74
C ILE A 89 -15.23 -12.05 14.25
N GLN A 90 -14.26 -12.93 13.96
CA GLN A 90 -13.83 -13.31 12.61
C GLN A 90 -13.45 -12.12 11.72
N SER A 91 -12.93 -11.05 12.34
CA SER A 91 -12.50 -9.84 11.65
C SER A 91 -10.96 -9.85 11.58
N PRO A 92 -10.35 -9.92 10.38
CA PRO A 92 -8.89 -9.96 10.26
C PRO A 92 -8.24 -8.71 10.88
N TYR A 93 -7.34 -8.93 11.84
CA TYR A 93 -6.56 -7.88 12.50
C TYR A 93 -5.08 -8.19 12.41
N ARG A 94 -4.27 -7.19 12.05
CA ARG A 94 -2.81 -7.33 11.94
C ARG A 94 -2.11 -6.12 12.52
N ILE A 95 -1.04 -6.39 13.26
CA ILE A 95 -0.09 -5.36 13.67
C ILE A 95 1.04 -5.34 12.65
N VAL A 96 1.35 -4.16 12.12
CA VAL A 96 2.45 -3.94 11.18
C VAL A 96 3.47 -2.99 11.81
N THR A 97 4.73 -3.20 11.47
CA THR A 97 5.86 -2.44 12.01
C THR A 97 6.69 -1.80 10.90
N GLU A 98 7.64 -0.95 11.27
CA GLU A 98 8.62 -0.37 10.34
C GLU A 98 9.44 -1.41 9.58
N VAL A 99 9.55 -2.64 10.08
CA VAL A 99 10.24 -3.75 9.40
C VAL A 99 9.49 -4.15 8.11
N GLU A 100 8.16 -4.10 8.14
CA GLU A 100 7.31 -4.42 7.00
C GLU A 100 7.04 -3.18 6.16
N ILE A 101 6.70 -2.07 6.80
CA ILE A 101 6.35 -0.80 6.15
C ILE A 101 7.52 -0.24 5.34
N ARG A 102 8.74 -0.27 5.90
CA ARG A 102 9.94 0.30 5.27
C ARG A 102 10.83 -0.76 4.62
N ARG A 103 10.23 -1.85 4.17
CA ARG A 103 10.94 -2.95 3.50
C ARG A 103 11.48 -2.47 2.15
N GLU A 104 12.78 -2.58 1.94
CA GLU A 104 13.44 -2.22 0.69
C GLU A 104 13.53 -3.41 -0.28
N PRO A 105 13.49 -3.17 -1.61
CA PRO A 105 13.43 -1.87 -2.30
C PRO A 105 12.01 -1.30 -2.47
N LEU A 106 10.99 -2.01 -1.98
CA LEU A 106 9.59 -1.64 -2.17
C LEU A 106 9.30 -0.23 -1.65
N PHE A 107 9.73 0.09 -0.44
CA PHE A 107 9.46 1.38 0.17
C PHE A 107 10.06 2.54 -0.63
N SER A 108 11.34 2.48 -1.00
CA SER A 108 11.96 3.53 -1.82
C SER A 108 11.34 3.64 -3.22
N ASN A 109 10.95 2.52 -3.83
CA ASN A 109 10.21 2.53 -5.10
C ASN A 109 8.85 3.24 -4.95
N LEU A 110 8.07 2.93 -3.93
CA LEU A 110 6.78 3.58 -3.68
C LEU A 110 6.93 5.07 -3.40
N GLN A 111 7.98 5.49 -2.70
CA GLN A 111 8.30 6.90 -2.52
C GLN A 111 8.57 7.62 -3.86
N LEU A 112 9.31 6.98 -4.79
CA LEU A 112 9.52 7.51 -6.14
C LEU A 112 8.21 7.66 -6.91
N LEU A 113 7.34 6.66 -6.84
CA LEU A 113 6.03 6.68 -7.50
C LEU A 113 5.12 7.79 -6.93
N ALA A 114 5.04 7.92 -5.60
CA ALA A 114 4.24 8.96 -4.95
C ALA A 114 4.79 10.36 -5.24
N TYR A 115 6.12 10.52 -5.22
CA TYR A 115 6.75 11.78 -5.63
C TYR A 115 6.36 12.13 -7.06
N ALA A 116 6.48 11.19 -8.00
CA ALA A 116 6.05 11.41 -9.36
C ALA A 116 4.57 11.80 -9.40
N HIS A 117 3.66 10.99 -8.85
CA HIS A 117 2.21 11.20 -8.86
C HIS A 117 1.75 12.59 -8.35
N ALA A 118 2.46 13.18 -7.39
CA ALA A 118 2.14 14.51 -6.84
C ALA A 118 2.48 15.69 -7.78
N HIS A 119 3.23 15.47 -8.86
CA HIS A 119 3.63 16.49 -9.82
C HIS A 119 2.67 16.55 -11.04
N PRO A 120 2.73 17.56 -11.91
CA PRO A 120 1.96 17.57 -13.15
C PRO A 120 2.58 16.65 -14.21
N TRP A 121 1.75 16.09 -15.10
CA TRP A 121 2.20 15.42 -16.32
C TRP A 121 3.01 16.38 -17.20
N HIS A 122 4.11 15.89 -17.77
CA HIS A 122 4.70 16.60 -18.91
C HIS A 122 3.92 16.25 -20.17
N GLU A 123 3.70 14.95 -20.42
CA GLU A 123 2.84 14.45 -21.47
C GLU A 123 2.09 13.23 -20.96
N GLN A 124 0.76 13.21 -21.11
CA GLN A 124 -0.06 12.10 -20.66
C GLN A 124 -0.37 11.17 -21.84
N PRO A 125 0.24 9.98 -21.91
CA PRO A 125 0.00 9.07 -23.03
C PRO A 125 -1.43 8.53 -22.95
N THR A 126 -2.10 8.40 -24.08
CA THR A 126 -3.39 7.69 -24.18
C THR A 126 -3.18 6.19 -24.08
N ASP A 127 -4.26 5.42 -23.85
CA ASP A 127 -4.15 3.96 -23.88
C ASP A 127 -3.72 3.44 -25.26
N PHE A 128 -4.07 4.15 -26.33
CA PHE A 128 -3.61 3.84 -27.68
C PHE A 128 -2.08 4.01 -27.82
N ASP A 129 -1.52 5.08 -27.24
CA ASP A 129 -0.07 5.32 -27.26
C ASP A 129 0.68 4.20 -26.51
N LEU A 130 0.15 3.76 -25.37
CA LEU A 130 0.70 2.65 -24.60
C LEU A 130 0.67 1.34 -25.40
N LEU A 131 -0.46 1.03 -26.05
CA LEU A 131 -0.59 -0.17 -26.89
C LEU A 131 0.39 -0.15 -28.08
N MET A 132 0.53 1.00 -28.73
CA MET A 132 1.44 1.17 -29.86
C MET A 132 2.91 1.06 -29.44
N ALA A 133 3.28 1.61 -28.28
CA ALA A 133 4.63 1.52 -27.74
C ALA A 133 5.06 0.06 -27.47
N PHE A 134 4.15 -0.77 -26.95
CA PHE A 134 4.44 -2.16 -26.66
C PHE A 134 4.46 -3.05 -27.91
N GLN A 135 3.90 -2.60 -29.04
CA GLN A 135 3.89 -3.34 -30.33
C GLN A 135 3.42 -4.81 -30.21
N GLY A 136 2.49 -5.08 -29.30
CA GLY A 136 1.99 -6.44 -29.03
C GLY A 136 2.87 -7.29 -28.10
N HIS A 137 4.00 -6.77 -27.60
CA HIS A 137 4.74 -7.38 -26.51
C HIS A 137 3.95 -7.22 -25.20
N ALA A 138 4.01 -8.25 -24.34
CA ALA A 138 3.35 -8.20 -23.04
C ALA A 138 4.14 -7.34 -22.03
N GLU A 139 5.45 -7.24 -22.23
CA GLU A 139 6.39 -6.56 -21.34
C GLU A 139 7.56 -5.99 -22.13
N LEU A 140 8.14 -4.89 -21.62
CA LEU A 140 9.35 -4.25 -22.15
C LEU A 140 10.29 -3.87 -21.01
N PRO A 141 11.62 -3.89 -21.21
CA PRO A 141 12.56 -3.32 -20.25
C PRO A 141 12.29 -1.83 -20.04
N LEU A 142 12.40 -1.37 -18.79
CA LEU A 142 12.24 0.05 -18.42
C LEU A 142 13.11 0.96 -19.30
N SER A 143 14.33 0.55 -19.64
CA SER A 143 15.24 1.33 -20.50
C SER A 143 14.71 1.55 -21.91
N GLU A 144 13.87 0.65 -22.44
CA GLU A 144 13.22 0.84 -23.74
C GLU A 144 12.05 1.79 -23.63
N VAL A 145 11.21 1.62 -22.60
CA VAL A 145 10.07 2.52 -22.35
C VAL A 145 10.53 3.95 -22.04
N GLN A 146 11.68 4.10 -21.38
CA GLN A 146 12.35 5.40 -21.11
C GLN A 146 12.80 6.14 -22.37
N GLN A 147 12.95 5.47 -23.51
CA GLN A 147 13.25 6.16 -24.77
C GLN A 147 12.02 6.89 -25.34
N LEU A 148 10.82 6.49 -24.90
CA LEU A 148 9.55 7.03 -25.36
C LEU A 148 9.02 8.11 -24.41
N TRP A 149 9.14 7.90 -23.10
CA TRP A 149 8.66 8.83 -22.08
C TRP A 149 9.71 9.08 -21.00
N ASN A 150 9.65 10.28 -20.42
CA ASN A 150 10.50 10.61 -19.28
C ASN A 150 10.14 9.76 -18.05
N LEU A 151 11.12 9.59 -17.17
CA LEU A 151 10.98 8.77 -15.97
C LEU A 151 9.82 9.18 -15.05
N GLY A 152 9.53 10.48 -14.94
CA GLY A 152 8.44 10.98 -14.11
C GLY A 152 7.09 10.49 -14.61
N ASP A 153 6.82 10.62 -15.90
CA ASP A 153 5.56 10.17 -16.50
C ASP A 153 5.43 8.63 -16.48
N LEU A 154 6.54 7.90 -16.63
CA LEU A 154 6.53 6.45 -16.43
C LEU A 154 6.14 6.06 -15.01
N TYR A 155 6.70 6.71 -13.99
CA TYR A 155 6.34 6.47 -12.61
C TYR A 155 4.89 6.84 -12.31
N ARG A 156 4.35 7.91 -12.92
CA ARG A 156 2.91 8.21 -12.81
C ARG A 156 2.05 7.11 -13.41
N LEU A 157 2.43 6.57 -14.58
CA LEU A 157 1.69 5.49 -15.22
C LEU A 157 1.69 4.22 -14.36
N ILE A 158 2.80 3.92 -13.69
CA ILE A 158 2.87 2.82 -12.73
C ILE A 158 2.02 3.11 -11.49
N ALA A 159 2.13 4.31 -10.92
CA ALA A 159 1.34 4.73 -9.75
C ALA A 159 -0.17 4.70 -10.03
N SER A 160 -0.60 5.04 -11.25
CA SER A 160 -2.01 5.02 -11.66
C SER A 160 -2.48 3.65 -12.14
N GLY A 161 -1.65 2.60 -12.05
CA GLY A 161 -1.96 1.25 -12.50
C GLY A 161 -2.14 1.08 -14.01
N ARG A 162 -1.70 2.06 -14.83
CA ARG A 162 -1.75 1.99 -16.30
C ARG A 162 -0.54 1.25 -16.89
N LEU A 163 0.53 1.15 -16.11
CA LEU A 163 1.64 0.23 -16.30
C LEU A 163 1.86 -0.53 -14.98
N SER A 164 2.46 -1.71 -15.05
CA SER A 164 2.81 -2.49 -13.86
C SER A 164 4.27 -2.95 -13.94
N CYS A 165 4.88 -3.17 -12.78
CA CYS A 165 6.19 -3.79 -12.65
C CYS A 165 6.32 -4.37 -11.24
N ASN A 166 7.31 -5.25 -11.03
CA ASN A 166 7.59 -5.77 -9.70
C ASN A 166 8.33 -4.72 -8.85
N LEU A 167 7.58 -4.04 -7.98
CA LEU A 167 8.13 -3.03 -7.06
C LEU A 167 8.91 -3.63 -5.88
N GLU A 168 8.87 -4.94 -5.65
CA GLU A 168 9.75 -5.60 -4.67
C GLU A 168 11.19 -5.78 -5.20
N LEU A 169 11.46 -5.39 -6.45
CA LEU A 169 12.80 -5.37 -7.04
C LEU A 169 13.23 -3.92 -7.35
N PRO A 170 14.55 -3.62 -7.35
CA PRO A 170 15.01 -2.28 -7.69
C PRO A 170 14.54 -1.86 -9.08
N LEU A 171 14.04 -0.62 -9.22
CA LEU A 171 13.69 -0.04 -10.51
C LEU A 171 14.95 0.36 -11.27
N VAL A 172 15.36 -0.48 -12.22
CA VAL A 172 16.54 -0.30 -13.06
C VAL A 172 16.18 -0.52 -14.52
N GLY A 173 17.05 -0.16 -15.47
CA GLY A 173 16.75 -0.24 -16.91
C GLY A 173 16.27 -1.62 -17.40
N ARG A 174 16.72 -2.71 -16.76
CA ARG A 174 16.28 -4.08 -17.08
C ARG A 174 14.97 -4.52 -16.40
N SER A 175 14.39 -3.70 -15.53
CA SER A 175 13.12 -4.01 -14.87
C SER A 175 12.02 -4.10 -15.92
N LEU A 176 11.22 -5.15 -15.86
CA LEU A 176 10.17 -5.39 -16.84
C LEU A 176 8.95 -4.54 -16.50
N ILE A 177 8.50 -3.77 -17.47
CA ILE A 177 7.30 -2.95 -17.43
C ILE A 177 6.25 -3.66 -18.27
N LEU A 178 5.05 -3.83 -17.71
CA LEU A 178 3.96 -4.57 -18.31
C LEU A 178 2.78 -3.65 -18.59
N LEU A 179 2.06 -3.92 -19.67
CA LEU A 179 0.68 -3.47 -19.80
C LEU A 179 -0.20 -4.29 -18.84
N PRO A 180 -1.12 -3.67 -18.08
CA PRO A 180 -2.07 -4.40 -17.27
C PRO A 180 -2.86 -5.37 -18.16
N LYS A 181 -2.68 -6.68 -17.95
CA LYS A 181 -3.59 -7.68 -18.52
C LYS A 181 -4.95 -7.42 -17.88
N GLY A 182 -6.05 -7.39 -18.62
CA GLY A 182 -7.37 -6.94 -18.15
C GLY A 182 -8.01 -7.64 -16.92
N GLY A 183 -7.25 -8.37 -16.11
CA GLY A 183 -7.57 -8.65 -14.70
C GLY A 183 -7.06 -7.53 -13.78
N ARG A 184 -7.64 -7.41 -12.59
CA ARG A 184 -7.17 -6.45 -11.59
C ARG A 184 -5.92 -7.01 -10.93
N ASP A 185 -4.85 -6.22 -10.85
CA ASP A 185 -3.76 -6.50 -9.93
C ASP A 185 -4.31 -6.33 -8.51
N GLU A 186 -4.28 -7.39 -7.72
CA GLU A 186 -4.81 -7.41 -6.36
C GLU A 186 -3.70 -7.39 -5.30
N SER A 187 -2.48 -7.03 -5.71
CA SER A 187 -1.33 -6.95 -4.82
C SER A 187 -1.57 -5.92 -3.71
N ILE A 188 -1.19 -6.30 -2.50
CA ILE A 188 -1.22 -5.45 -1.31
C ILE A 188 0.21 -5.38 -0.79
N TYR A 189 0.73 -4.17 -0.63
CA TYR A 189 2.12 -3.96 -0.22
C TYR A 189 2.34 -4.09 1.30
N LEU A 190 1.26 -4.30 2.07
CA LEU A 190 1.24 -4.59 3.50
C LEU A 190 0.97 -6.07 3.81
#